data_AF-A0A1H4ASZ4-F1
#
_entry.id   AF-A0A1H4ASZ4-F1
#
_cell.length_a   1.000
_cell.length_b   1.000
_cell.length_c   1.000
_cell.angle_alpha   90.00
_cell.angle_beta   90.00
_cell.angle_gamma   90.00
#
_symmetry.space_group_name_H-M   'P 1'
#
loop_
_entity.id
_entity.type
_entity.pdbx_description
1 polymer ?
#
loop_
_entity_poly.entity_id
_entity_poly.type
_entity_poly.pdbx_seq_one_letter_code
_entity_poly.pdbx_strand_id
1 'polypeptide(L)'
;MEEALHASAHLLSQLLEAATLALLTLGALHALWNLVAGLLQRHSPSEVALDVWQGLSRWTMVGLEFLLAADLVSTVVSPSWDELGRLGTIAAIRTVLGFFLGRDLETARKIARENAELARANQGERS
;
A
#
# COMPACT_ATOMS: atom_id res chain seq x y z
N MET A 1 -6.45 -29.45 22.94
CA MET A 1 -6.55 -27.98 23.04
C MET A 1 -5.54 -27.31 22.11
N GLU A 2 -4.30 -27.79 22.04
CA GLU A 2 -3.28 -27.35 21.07
C GLU A 2 -3.71 -27.53 19.61
N GLU A 3 -4.27 -28.70 19.23
CA GLU A 3 -4.77 -28.93 17.85
C GLU A 3 -5.82 -27.91 17.38
N ALA A 4 -6.73 -27.50 18.27
CA ALA A 4 -7.76 -26.51 17.95
C ALA A 4 -7.16 -25.10 17.75
N LEU A 5 -6.10 -24.78 18.50
CA LEU A 5 -5.36 -23.52 18.36
C LEU A 5 -4.57 -23.49 17.04
N HIS A 6 -3.90 -24.59 16.69
CA HIS A 6 -3.19 -24.72 15.42
C HIS A 6 -4.12 -24.59 14.20
N ALA A 7 -5.26 -25.28 14.23
CA ALA A 7 -6.25 -25.23 13.15
C ALA A 7 -6.86 -23.83 12.97
N SER A 8 -7.19 -23.15 14.07
CA SER A 8 -7.79 -21.80 14.01
C SER A 8 -6.79 -20.74 13.54
N ALA A 9 -5.53 -20.81 13.97
CA ALA A 9 -4.48 -19.90 13.49
C ALA A 9 -4.18 -20.09 11.99
N HIS A 10 -4.15 -21.34 11.51
CA HIS A 10 -3.94 -21.60 10.09
C HIS A 10 -5.09 -21.03 9.24
N LEU A 11 -6.34 -21.25 9.67
CA LEU A 11 -7.52 -20.67 9.00
C LEU A 11 -7.48 -19.14 9.00
N LEU A 12 -7.10 -18.52 10.12
CA LEU A 12 -6.97 -17.06 10.21
C LEU A 12 -5.89 -16.52 9.27
N SER A 13 -4.70 -17.15 9.21
CA SER A 13 -3.64 -16.76 8.27
C SER A 13 -4.13 -16.82 6.83
N GLN A 14 -4.77 -17.94 6.44
CA GLN A 14 -5.31 -18.12 5.09
C GLN A 14 -6.36 -17.07 4.73
N LEU A 15 -7.23 -16.71 5.68
CA LEU A 15 -8.25 -15.67 5.46
C LEU A 15 -7.61 -14.29 5.31
N LEU A 16 -6.58 -13.97 6.10
CA LEU A 16 -5.86 -12.69 6.03
C LEU A 16 -5.04 -12.58 4.73
N GLU A 17 -4.42 -13.67 4.29
CA GLU A 17 -3.75 -13.76 2.99
C GLU A 17 -4.74 -13.57 1.82
N ALA A 18 -5.88 -14.26 1.87
CA ALA A 18 -6.93 -14.14 0.85
C ALA A 18 -7.50 -12.71 0.81
N ALA A 19 -7.75 -12.10 1.97
CA ALA A 19 -8.19 -10.72 2.06
C ALA A 19 -7.16 -9.75 1.46
N THR A 20 -5.87 -9.97 1.73
CA THR A 20 -4.79 -9.17 1.13
C THR A 20 -4.79 -9.28 -0.38
N LEU A 21 -4.83 -10.51 -0.92
CA LEU A 21 -4.87 -10.74 -2.36
C LEU A 21 -6.07 -10.06 -3.01
N ALA A 22 -7.25 -10.14 -2.37
CA ALA A 22 -8.46 -9.48 -2.84
C ALA A 22 -8.30 -7.95 -2.85
N LEU A 23 -7.81 -7.35 -1.77
CA LEU A 23 -7.59 -5.89 -1.67
C LEU A 23 -6.59 -5.39 -2.72
N LEU A 24 -5.47 -6.09 -2.91
CA LEU A 24 -4.47 -5.74 -3.92
C LEU A 24 -5.04 -5.86 -5.33
N THR A 25 -5.82 -6.90 -5.59
CA THR A 25 -6.48 -7.11 -6.87
C THR A 25 -7.49 -5.99 -7.17
N LEU A 26 -8.34 -5.63 -6.20
CA LEU A 26 -9.31 -4.55 -6.34
C LEU A 26 -8.62 -3.20 -6.55
N GLY A 27 -7.55 -2.92 -5.79
CA GLY A 27 -6.75 -1.71 -5.96
C GLY A 27 -6.10 -1.62 -7.34
N ALA A 28 -5.55 -2.72 -7.85
CA ALA A 28 -4.97 -2.80 -9.18
C ALA A 28 -6.04 -2.62 -10.29
N LEU A 29 -7.21 -3.24 -10.16
CA LEU A 29 -8.33 -3.03 -11.09
C LEU A 29 -8.79 -1.57 -11.11
N HIS A 30 -8.93 -0.96 -9.94
CA HIS A 30 -9.33 0.44 -9.83
C HIS A 30 -8.28 1.38 -10.44
N ALA A 31 -6.99 1.12 -10.19
CA ALA A 31 -5.87 1.84 -10.79
C ALA A 31 -5.89 1.74 -12.33
N LEU A 32 -6.12 0.55 -12.87
CA LEU A 32 -6.22 0.32 -14.31
C LEU A 32 -7.41 1.06 -14.92
N TRP A 33 -8.57 1.03 -14.26
CA TRP A 33 -9.76 1.75 -14.69
C TRP A 33 -9.51 3.26 -14.76
N ASN A 34 -8.93 3.85 -13.72
CA ASN A 34 -8.63 5.28 -13.69
C ASN A 34 -7.59 5.69 -14.74
N LEU A 35 -6.59 4.84 -15.00
CA LEU A 35 -5.61 5.07 -16.07
C LEU A 35 -6.30 5.14 -17.43
N VAL A 36 -7.12 4.14 -17.76
CA VAL A 36 -7.86 4.09 -19.03
C VAL A 36 -8.82 5.26 -19.15
N ALA A 37 -9.63 5.52 -18.12
CA ALA A 37 -10.59 6.62 -18.12
C ALA A 37 -9.91 8.00 -18.24
N GLY A 38 -8.77 8.21 -17.57
CA GLY A 38 -8.00 9.45 -17.63
C GLY A 38 -7.38 9.71 -19.01
N LEU A 39 -6.84 8.66 -19.65
CA LEU A 39 -6.32 8.73 -21.01
C LEU A 39 -7.42 9.03 -22.03
N LEU A 40 -8.61 8.42 -21.89
CA LEU A 40 -9.77 8.68 -22.75
C LEU A 40 -10.28 10.12 -22.61
N GLN A 41 -10.22 10.69 -21.41
CA GLN A 41 -10.68 12.05 -21.12
C GLN A 41 -9.63 13.13 -21.46
N ARG A 42 -8.48 12.77 -22.05
CA ARG A 42 -7.40 13.69 -22.44
C ARG A 42 -6.83 14.54 -21.29
N HIS A 43 -6.85 14.02 -20.06
CA HIS A 43 -6.12 14.63 -18.95
C HIS A 43 -4.61 14.57 -19.20
N SER A 44 -3.83 15.42 -18.51
CA SER A 44 -2.38 15.36 -18.61
C SER A 44 -1.87 13.99 -18.13
N PRO A 45 -0.96 13.31 -18.86
CA PRO A 45 -0.40 12.04 -18.45
C PRO A 45 0.21 12.06 -17.04
N SER A 46 0.76 13.20 -16.62
CA SER A 46 1.33 13.38 -15.28
C SER A 46 0.29 13.36 -14.17
N GLU A 47 -0.90 13.92 -14.40
CA GLU A 47 -1.99 13.98 -13.43
C GLU A 47 -2.61 12.59 -13.23
N VAL A 48 -2.90 11.90 -14.35
CA VAL A 48 -3.44 10.53 -14.34
C VAL A 48 -2.46 9.57 -13.64
N ALA A 49 -1.16 9.67 -13.94
CA ALA A 49 -0.15 8.82 -13.30
C ALA A 49 -0.08 9.04 -11.78
N LEU A 50 -0.15 10.30 -11.32
CA LEU A 50 -0.10 10.63 -9.91
C LEU A 50 -1.33 10.09 -9.16
N ASP A 51 -2.54 10.26 -9.72
CA ASP A 51 -3.79 9.77 -9.12
C ASP A 51 -3.84 8.24 -9.02
N VAL A 52 -3.41 7.56 -10.09
CA VAL A 52 -3.32 6.10 -10.12
C VAL A 52 -2.32 5.59 -9.08
N TRP A 53 -1.15 6.22 -8.97
CA TRP A 53 -0.13 5.86 -7.99
C TRP A 53 -0.60 6.09 -6.55
N GLN A 54 -1.25 7.21 -6.25
CA GLN A 54 -1.81 7.49 -4.92
C GLN A 54 -2.90 6.48 -4.54
N GLY A 55 -3.77 6.12 -5.49
CA GLY A 55 -4.79 5.11 -5.31
C GLY A 55 -4.19 3.75 -4.96
N LEU A 56 -3.25 3.28 -5.79
CA LEU A 56 -2.57 1.99 -5.60
C LEU A 56 -1.83 1.94 -4.25
N SER A 57 -1.10 3.01 -3.91
CA SER A 57 -0.35 3.10 -2.65
C SER A 57 -1.24 2.89 -1.42
N ARG A 58 -2.46 3.42 -1.43
CA ARG A 58 -3.42 3.26 -0.33
C ARG A 58 -3.90 1.81 -0.18
N TRP A 59 -4.24 1.15 -1.28
CA TRP A 59 -4.66 -0.26 -1.26
C TRP A 59 -3.51 -1.19 -0.85
N THR A 60 -2.30 -0.93 -1.35
CA THR A 60 -1.10 -1.68 -0.96
C THR A 60 -0.78 -1.53 0.52
N MET A 61 -0.90 -0.32 1.08
CA MET A 61 -0.65 -0.09 2.50
C MET A 61 -1.59 -0.91 3.39
N VAL A 62 -2.88 -0.98 3.05
CA VAL A 62 -3.84 -1.82 3.78
C VAL A 62 -3.50 -3.29 3.62
N GLY A 63 -3.27 -3.79 2.39
CA GLY A 63 -2.90 -5.19 2.16
C GLY A 63 -1.65 -5.62 2.94
N LEU A 64 -0.66 -4.74 3.07
CA LEU A 64 0.55 -5.00 3.86
C LEU A 64 0.28 -5.16 5.36
N GLU A 65 -0.72 -4.49 5.93
CA GLU A 65 -1.12 -4.71 7.34
C GLU A 65 -1.74 -6.10 7.54
N PHE A 66 -2.57 -6.54 6.59
CA PHE A 66 -3.20 -7.86 6.63
C PHE A 66 -2.17 -8.98 6.47
N LEU A 67 -1.17 -8.81 5.61
CA LEU A 67 -0.02 -9.72 5.50
C LEU A 67 0.75 -9.81 6.82
N LEU A 68 1.08 -8.67 7.44
CA LEU A 68 1.77 -8.68 8.73
C LEU A 68 0.94 -9.39 9.81
N ALA A 69 -0.38 -9.19 9.81
CA ALA A 69 -1.27 -9.88 10.74
C ALA A 69 -1.28 -11.40 10.51
N ALA A 70 -1.32 -11.86 9.25
CA ALA A 70 -1.24 -13.28 8.90
C ALA A 70 0.07 -13.90 9.40
N ASP A 71 1.17 -13.21 9.10
CA ASP A 71 2.51 -13.60 9.49
C ASP A 71 2.67 -13.68 11.03
N LEU A 72 2.15 -12.70 11.77
CA LEU A 72 2.15 -12.69 13.24
C LEU A 72 1.38 -13.88 13.82
N VAL A 73 0.17 -14.14 13.30
CA VAL A 73 -0.69 -15.26 13.73
C VAL A 73 0.02 -16.60 13.53
N SER A 74 0.74 -16.78 12.41
CA SER A 74 1.51 -18.01 12.15
C SER A 74 2.62 -18.20 13.20
N THR A 75 3.42 -17.17 13.49
CA THR A 75 4.53 -17.28 14.45
C THR A 75 4.13 -17.49 15.91
N VAL A 76 2.95 -17.01 16.34
CA VAL A 76 2.47 -17.23 17.71
C VAL A 76 2.19 -18.71 17.98
N VAL A 77 1.90 -19.48 16.93
CA VAL A 77 1.44 -20.85 17.02
C VAL A 77 2.55 -21.88 16.76
N SER A 78 3.56 -21.56 15.95
CA SER A 78 4.76 -22.40 15.76
C SER A 78 6.02 -21.52 15.78
N PRO A 79 6.60 -21.22 16.95
CA PRO A 79 7.84 -20.45 17.01
C PRO A 79 9.03 -21.34 16.62
N SER A 80 9.19 -21.61 15.32
CA SER A 80 10.41 -22.22 14.78
C SER A 80 11.41 -21.14 14.36
N TRP A 81 12.71 -21.39 14.54
CA TRP A 81 13.76 -20.43 14.16
C TRP A 81 13.73 -20.08 12.66
N ASP A 82 13.27 -21.00 11.81
CA ASP A 82 13.12 -20.81 10.37
C ASP A 82 11.92 -19.88 10.06
N GLU A 83 10.78 -20.09 10.72
CA GLU A 83 9.61 -19.20 10.62
C GLU A 83 9.92 -17.79 11.15
N LEU A 84 10.67 -17.68 12.25
CA LEU A 84 11.12 -16.38 12.78
C LEU A 84 12.03 -15.64 11.78
N GLY A 85 12.91 -16.35 11.08
CA GLY A 85 13.78 -15.78 10.04
C GLY A 85 12.98 -15.29 8.82
N ARG A 86 11.98 -16.07 8.39
CA ARG A 86 11.08 -15.69 7.28
C ARG A 86 10.24 -14.47 7.65
N LEU A 87 9.68 -14.45 8.86
CA LEU A 87 8.95 -13.30 9.40
C LEU A 87 9.83 -12.06 9.47
N GLY A 88 11.04 -12.18 10.02
CA GLY A 88 12.00 -11.07 10.12
C GLY A 88 12.36 -10.49 8.75
N THR A 89 12.48 -11.35 7.73
CA THR A 89 12.73 -10.93 6.35
C THR A 89 11.55 -10.15 5.77
N ILE A 90 10.31 -10.64 5.95
CA ILE A 90 9.11 -9.95 5.47
C ILE A 90 8.95 -8.60 6.18
N ALA A 91 9.13 -8.57 7.51
CA ALA A 91 9.09 -7.35 8.30
C ALA A 91 10.14 -6.33 7.85
N ALA A 92 11.38 -6.77 7.59
CA ALA A 92 12.44 -5.90 7.09
C ALA A 92 12.11 -5.31 5.71
N ILE A 93 11.67 -6.14 4.75
CA ILE A 93 11.22 -5.68 3.43
C ILE A 93 10.09 -4.65 3.59
N ARG A 94 9.12 -4.93 4.47
CA ARG A 94 8.00 -4.05 4.75
C ARG A 94 8.45 -2.69 5.31
N THR A 95 9.35 -2.69 6.28
CA THR A 95 9.89 -1.45 6.87
C THR A 95 10.62 -0.63 5.82
N VAL A 96 11.45 -1.27 4.99
CA VAL A 96 12.21 -0.58 3.95
C VAL A 96 11.25 0.01 2.91
N LEU A 97 10.33 -0.79 2.35
CA LEU A 97 9.38 -0.31 1.35
C LEU A 97 8.44 0.77 1.90
N GLY A 98 7.89 0.56 3.09
CA GLY A 98 7.01 1.53 3.75
C GLY A 98 7.73 2.85 4.03
N PHE A 99 9.02 2.80 4.41
CA PHE A 99 9.84 3.98 4.59
C PHE A 99 10.07 4.73 3.27
N PHE A 100 10.47 4.04 2.19
CA PHE A 100 10.67 4.67 0.88
C PHE A 100 9.37 5.27 0.33
N LEU A 101 8.26 4.52 0.39
CA LEU A 101 6.98 4.97 -0.11
C LEU A 101 6.48 6.19 0.69
N GLY A 102 6.59 6.17 2.02
CA GLY A 102 6.26 7.31 2.86
C GLY A 102 7.07 8.57 2.53
N ARG A 103 8.38 8.40 2.29
CA ARG A 103 9.27 9.50 1.87
C ARG A 103 8.90 10.07 0.49
N ASP A 104 8.57 9.21 -0.46
CA ASP A 104 8.18 9.64 -1.80
C ASP A 104 6.85 10.40 -1.76
N LEU A 105 5.87 9.93 -0.98
CA LEU A 105 4.60 10.64 -0.77
C LEU A 105 4.81 12.01 -0.12
N GLU A 106 5.70 12.12 0.87
CA GLU A 106 6.00 13.40 1.52
C GLU A 106 6.67 14.39 0.56
N THR A 107 7.60 13.89 -0.26
CA THR A 107 8.25 14.68 -1.31
C THR A 107 7.25 15.19 -2.34
N ALA A 108 6.37 14.32 -2.84
CA ALA A 108 5.32 14.68 -3.78
C ALA A 108 4.35 15.73 -3.20
N ARG A 109 3.95 15.58 -1.92
CA ARG A 109 3.11 16.57 -1.22
C ARG A 109 3.79 17.92 -1.09
N LYS A 110 5.10 17.95 -0.82
CA LYS A 110 5.86 19.20 -0.71
C LYS A 110 5.90 19.95 -2.04
N ILE A 111 6.23 19.26 -3.13
CA ILE A 111 6.24 19.82 -4.48
C ILE A 111 4.86 20.37 -4.86
N ALA A 112 3.79 19.62 -4.57
CA ALA A 112 2.43 20.07 -4.83
C ALA A 112 2.05 21.35 -4.07
N ARG A 113 2.50 21.50 -2.82
CA ARG A 113 2.29 22.72 -2.02
C ARG A 113 3.05 23.91 -2.58
N GLU A 114 4.34 23.74 -2.89
CA GLU A 114 5.17 24.81 -3.49
C GLU A 114 4.58 25.29 -4.82
N ASN A 115 4.14 24.37 -5.69
CA ASN A 115 3.47 24.73 -6.94
C ASN A 115 2.15 25.50 -6.73
N ALA A 116 1.37 25.15 -5.70
CA ALA A 116 0.13 25.84 -5.37
C ALA A 116 0.38 27.26 -4.82
N GLU A 117 1.44 27.45 -4.04
CA GLU A 117 1.86 28.77 -3.54
C GLU A 117 2.34 29.67 -4.68
N LEU A 118 3.18 29.15 -5.59
CA LEU A 118 3.64 29.87 -6.78
C LEU A 118 2.46 30.28 -7.69
N ALA A 119 1.49 29.39 -7.88
CA ALA A 119 0.28 29.70 -8.67
C ALA A 119 -0.53 30.85 -8.05
N ARG A 120 -0.64 30.90 -6.71
CA ARG A 120 -1.32 32.00 -6.00
C ARG A 120 -0.55 33.32 -6.08
N ALA A 121 0.78 33.28 -5.95
CA ALA A 121 1.62 34.47 -6.08
C ALA A 121 1.50 35.09 -7.48
N ASN A 122 1.57 34.27 -8.53
CA ASN A 122 1.42 34.73 -9.92
C ASN A 122 0.02 35.30 -10.24
N GLN A 123 -1.03 34.89 -9.51
CA GLN A 123 -2.36 35.47 -9.68
C GLN A 123 -2.50 36.82 -8.98
N GLY A 124 -1.84 37.02 -7.83
CA GLY A 124 -1.87 38.28 -7.09
C GLY A 124 -1.09 39.43 -7.74
N GLU A 125 -0.05 39.13 -8.54
CA GLU A 125 0.70 40.15 -9.28
C GLU A 125 0.01 40.61 -10.58
N ARG A 126 -1.04 39.89 -11.03
CA ARG A 126 -1.78 40.18 -12.28
C ARG A 126 -3.09 40.93 -12.06
N SER A 127 -3.50 41.19 -10.81
CA SER A 127 -4.71 41.94 -10.43
C SER A 127 -4.36 43.33 -9.95
#